data_AF-A0ABD3BCY0-F1
#
_entry.id   AF-A0ABD3BCY0-F1
#
_cell.length_a   1.000
_cell.length_b   1.000
_cell.length_c   1.000
_cell.angle_alpha   90.00
_cell.angle_beta   90.00
_cell.angle_gamma   90.00
#
_symmetry.space_group_name_H-M   'P 1'
#
loop_
_entity.id
_entity.type
_entity.pdbx_description
1 polymer ?
#
loop_
_entity_poly.entity_id
_entity_poly.type
_entity_poly.pdbx_seq_one_letter_code
_entity_poly.pdbx_strand_id
1 'polypeptide(L)'
;MSCNNNNLLIPSLIISINLITIYLLNIPPIAFSSLQDDTLIGYSCLSSTPPTNTFTGNLESVINDLMITNNYTSLHGGYWRFAVHKSDDVIDDSAFGHALCRGDLSTDECNTCVQKAAKSVVTVTTLDQEPFGSRIVWSNTRTLIS
;
A
#
# COMPACT_ATOMS: atom_id res chain seq x y z
N MET A 1 -11.73 60.07 42.32
CA MET A 1 -12.56 58.93 41.86
C MET A 1 -12.24 58.67 40.40
N SER A 2 -11.86 57.44 40.10
CA SER A 2 -11.15 57.02 38.87
C SER A 2 -12.02 57.08 37.62
N CYS A 3 -11.46 57.56 36.51
CA CYS A 3 -12.04 57.44 35.17
C CYS A 3 -11.99 55.97 34.73
N ASN A 4 -13.17 55.38 34.54
CA ASN A 4 -13.35 54.07 33.93
C ASN A 4 -13.23 54.20 32.40
N ASN A 5 -12.23 53.59 31.79
CA ASN A 5 -11.93 53.71 30.35
C ASN A 5 -11.83 52.31 29.72
N ASN A 6 -12.88 51.49 29.89
CA ASN A 6 -12.91 50.11 29.39
C ASN A 6 -13.67 49.94 28.05
N ASN A 7 -14.17 51.02 27.44
CA ASN A 7 -15.04 50.93 26.26
C ASN A 7 -14.30 51.02 24.90
N LEU A 8 -13.00 51.29 24.88
CA LEU A 8 -12.21 51.44 23.64
C LEU A 8 -11.36 50.20 23.29
N LEU A 9 -11.19 49.25 24.22
CA LEU A 9 -10.44 48.00 24.03
C LEU A 9 -11.31 46.86 23.44
N ILE A 10 -12.62 46.95 23.59
CA ILE A 10 -13.60 45.95 23.12
C ILE A 10 -13.76 45.98 21.58
N PRO A 11 -13.90 47.15 20.92
CA PRO A 11 -14.05 47.18 19.46
C PRO A 11 -12.77 46.75 18.73
N SER A 12 -11.59 47.10 19.24
CA SER A 12 -10.32 46.68 18.64
C SER A 12 -10.13 45.17 18.69
N LEU A 13 -10.49 44.53 19.81
CA LEU A 13 -10.42 43.06 19.95
C LEU A 13 -11.39 42.35 18.97
N ILE A 14 -12.61 42.87 18.81
CA ILE A 14 -13.60 42.30 17.89
C ILE A 14 -13.12 42.41 16.44
N ILE A 15 -12.53 43.55 16.05
CA ILE A 15 -11.97 43.73 14.71
C ILE A 15 -10.82 42.74 14.47
N SER A 16 -9.93 42.57 15.44
CA SER A 16 -8.84 41.59 15.35
C SER A 16 -9.34 40.17 15.20
N ILE A 17 -10.37 39.76 15.94
CA ILE A 17 -10.95 38.42 15.85
C ILE A 17 -11.56 38.18 14.45
N ASN A 18 -12.30 39.15 13.91
CA ASN A 18 -12.90 39.05 12.58
C ASN A 18 -11.86 38.97 11.45
N LEU A 19 -10.75 39.70 11.57
CA LEU A 19 -9.64 39.62 10.61
C LEU A 19 -8.97 38.23 10.63
N ILE A 20 -8.83 37.64 11.83
CA ILE A 20 -8.27 36.28 11.98
C ILE A 20 -9.20 35.22 11.39
N THR A 21 -10.51 35.29 11.63
CA THR A 21 -11.46 34.33 11.05
C THR A 21 -11.55 34.43 9.53
N ILE A 22 -11.51 35.65 8.97
CA ILE A 22 -11.45 35.83 7.51
C ILE A 22 -10.16 35.24 6.94
N TYR A 23 -9.01 35.44 7.60
CA TYR A 23 -7.75 34.85 7.16
C TYR A 23 -7.81 33.31 7.16
N LEU A 24 -8.35 32.69 8.21
CA LEU A 24 -8.49 31.24 8.34
C LEU A 24 -9.44 30.62 7.29
N LEU A 25 -10.49 31.34 6.87
CA LEU A 25 -11.43 30.89 5.84
C LEU A 25 -10.87 30.99 4.41
N ASN A 26 -9.83 31.81 4.20
CA ASN A 26 -9.15 31.97 2.91
C ASN A 26 -7.88 31.12 2.79
N ILE A 27 -7.54 30.31 3.80
CA ILE A 27 -6.46 29.34 3.66
C ILE A 27 -7.00 28.24 2.73
N PRO A 28 -6.43 28.07 1.52
CA PRO A 28 -6.81 26.96 0.67
C PRO A 28 -6.59 25.65 1.44
N PRO A 29 -7.51 24.67 1.34
CA PRO A 29 -7.31 23.39 2.01
C PRO A 29 -5.94 22.86 1.62
N ILE A 30 -5.09 22.66 2.63
CA ILE A 30 -3.79 22.05 2.43
C ILE A 30 -4.10 20.67 1.89
N ALA A 31 -3.84 20.45 0.60
CA ALA A 31 -3.86 19.12 0.04
C ALA A 31 -2.73 18.37 0.74
N PHE A 32 -3.07 17.55 1.73
CA PHE A 32 -2.16 16.54 2.22
C PHE A 32 -1.96 15.57 1.06
N SER A 33 -0.92 15.79 0.27
CA SER A 33 -0.37 14.72 -0.55
C SER A 33 0.07 13.64 0.43
N SER A 34 -0.62 12.50 0.44
CA SER A 34 -0.11 11.31 1.10
C SER A 34 1.25 11.02 0.46
N LEU A 35 2.33 11.18 1.23
CA LEU A 35 3.66 10.77 0.79
C LEU A 35 3.58 9.27 0.53
N GLN A 36 3.65 8.89 -0.75
CA GLN A 36 3.74 7.48 -1.14
C GLN A 36 5.16 6.99 -0.79
N ASP A 37 5.37 6.58 0.46
CA ASP A 37 6.62 6.01 1.02
C ASP A 37 6.93 4.56 0.53
N ASP A 38 7.46 4.47 -0.69
CA ASP A 38 7.70 3.24 -1.43
C ASP A 38 8.87 2.39 -0.87
N THR A 39 8.89 2.14 0.44
CA THR A 39 9.99 1.44 1.13
C THR A 39 9.67 -0.04 1.33
N LEU A 40 10.54 -0.92 0.84
CA LEU A 40 10.55 -2.35 1.14
C LEU A 40 10.88 -2.56 2.63
N ILE A 41 9.94 -3.07 3.43
CA ILE A 41 10.16 -3.31 4.88
C ILE A 41 10.91 -4.62 5.12
N GLY A 42 10.61 -5.63 4.33
CA GLY A 42 11.21 -6.95 4.50
C GLY A 42 10.76 -7.92 3.44
N TYR A 43 11.60 -8.92 3.24
CA TYR A 43 11.32 -10.06 2.41
C TYR A 43 11.78 -11.34 3.11
N SER A 44 11.16 -12.46 2.77
CA SER A 44 11.61 -13.79 3.16
C SER A 44 11.54 -14.71 1.97
N CYS A 45 12.60 -15.48 1.80
CA CYS A 45 12.83 -16.41 0.70
C CYS A 45 13.04 -17.80 1.30
N LEU A 46 12.32 -18.82 0.84
CA LEU A 46 12.58 -20.21 1.24
C LEU A 46 13.58 -20.84 0.28
N SER A 47 14.74 -21.25 0.81
CA SER A 47 15.75 -21.98 0.04
C SER A 47 15.40 -23.46 -0.04
N SER A 48 15.20 -23.98 -1.26
CA SER A 48 15.13 -25.41 -1.55
C SER A 48 15.88 -25.74 -2.85
N THR A 49 15.84 -26.99 -3.28
CA THR A 49 16.36 -27.45 -4.59
C THR A 49 15.90 -26.53 -5.72
N PRO A 50 16.70 -26.25 -6.76
CA PRO A 50 16.32 -25.33 -7.84
C PRO A 50 14.93 -25.61 -8.42
N PRO A 51 14.12 -24.57 -8.71
CA PRO A 51 12.79 -24.75 -9.27
C PRO A 51 12.84 -25.41 -10.64
N THR A 52 11.82 -26.22 -10.91
CA THR A 52 11.59 -26.76 -12.25
C THR A 52 11.17 -25.62 -13.18
N ASN A 53 11.42 -25.79 -14.49
CA ASN A 53 10.91 -24.85 -15.50
C ASN A 53 9.38 -24.71 -15.45
N THR A 54 8.67 -25.80 -15.12
CA THR A 54 7.21 -25.80 -14.93
C THR A 54 6.81 -24.92 -13.75
N PHE A 55 7.47 -25.08 -12.59
CA PHE A 55 7.20 -24.24 -11.42
C PHE A 55 7.47 -22.76 -11.72
N THR A 56 8.59 -22.45 -12.38
CA THR A 56 8.93 -21.07 -12.77
C THR A 56 7.85 -20.46 -13.67
N GLY A 57 7.38 -21.18 -14.69
CA GLY A 57 6.31 -20.70 -15.58
C GLY A 57 4.96 -20.51 -14.86
N ASN A 58 4.63 -21.41 -13.92
CA ASN A 58 3.42 -21.27 -13.11
C ASN A 58 3.53 -20.10 -12.12
N LEU A 59 4.71 -19.86 -11.53
CA LEU A 59 4.97 -18.72 -10.67
C LEU A 59 4.86 -17.40 -11.43
N GLU A 60 5.42 -17.31 -12.63
CA GLU A 60 5.25 -16.14 -13.50
C GLU A 60 3.77 -15.87 -13.81
N SER A 61 2.99 -16.93 -14.07
CA SER A 61 1.56 -16.82 -14.31
C SER A 61 0.79 -16.33 -13.07
N VAL A 62 1.12 -16.83 -11.88
CA VAL A 62 0.56 -16.34 -10.60
C VAL A 62 0.90 -14.86 -10.39
N ILE A 63 2.15 -14.46 -10.62
CA ILE A 63 2.59 -13.07 -10.47
C ILE A 63 1.82 -12.15 -11.45
N ASN A 64 1.66 -12.57 -12.70
CA ASN A 64 0.89 -11.84 -13.71
C ASN A 64 -0.58 -11.70 -13.33
N ASP A 65 -1.22 -12.80 -12.92
CA ASP A 65 -2.62 -12.81 -12.49
C ASP A 65 -2.85 -11.90 -11.29
N LEU A 66 -1.91 -11.87 -10.34
CA LEU A 66 -1.91 -10.86 -9.31
C LEU A 66 -1.83 -9.50 -10.00
N MET A 67 -0.76 -9.11 -10.69
CA MET A 67 -0.60 -7.75 -11.25
C MET A 67 -1.81 -7.18 -12.02
N ILE A 68 -2.48 -7.99 -12.85
CA ILE A 68 -3.54 -7.52 -13.77
C ILE A 68 -4.94 -7.52 -13.17
N THR A 69 -5.19 -8.30 -12.12
CA THR A 69 -6.56 -8.53 -11.64
C THR A 69 -7.01 -7.48 -10.64
N ASN A 70 -7.97 -6.63 -11.03
CA ASN A 70 -8.56 -5.61 -10.15
C ASN A 70 -9.73 -6.14 -9.30
N ASN A 71 -10.04 -7.44 -9.37
CA ASN A 71 -11.11 -8.06 -8.61
C ASN A 71 -10.65 -8.41 -7.19
N TYR A 72 -10.85 -7.48 -6.27
CA TYR A 72 -10.55 -7.67 -4.85
C TYR A 72 -11.77 -8.15 -4.09
N THR A 73 -11.54 -9.09 -3.19
CA THR A 73 -12.50 -9.38 -2.13
C THR A 73 -12.27 -8.41 -0.98
N SER A 74 -13.32 -7.71 -0.54
CA SER A 74 -13.26 -6.90 0.66
C SER A 74 -13.49 -7.77 1.89
N LEU A 75 -12.56 -7.74 2.85
CA LEU A 75 -12.69 -8.46 4.12
C LEU A 75 -12.14 -7.59 5.25
N HIS A 76 -12.95 -7.35 6.28
CA HIS A 76 -12.58 -6.52 7.46
C HIS A 76 -11.98 -5.15 7.11
N GLY A 77 -12.50 -4.51 6.06
CA GLY A 77 -12.02 -3.24 5.55
C GLY A 77 -10.85 -3.36 4.57
N GLY A 78 -10.09 -4.46 4.57
CA GLY A 78 -8.98 -4.73 3.64
C GLY A 78 -9.41 -5.22 2.26
N TYR A 79 -8.47 -5.24 1.32
CA TYR A 79 -8.63 -5.83 -0.01
C TYR A 79 -7.67 -6.98 -0.17
N TRP A 80 -8.13 -8.13 -0.64
CA TRP A 80 -7.25 -9.26 -0.91
C TRP A 80 -7.61 -9.98 -2.20
N ARG A 81 -6.62 -10.69 -2.76
CA ARG A 81 -6.75 -11.54 -3.94
C ARG A 81 -5.81 -12.73 -3.85
N PHE A 82 -6.13 -13.80 -4.56
CA PHE A 82 -5.31 -14.98 -4.70
C PHE A 82 -5.26 -15.41 -6.17
N ALA A 83 -4.16 -16.03 -6.56
CA ALA A 83 -3.96 -16.62 -7.88
C ALA A 83 -3.31 -17.99 -7.72
N VAL A 84 -3.68 -18.90 -8.62
CA VAL A 84 -3.23 -20.30 -8.59
C VAL A 84 -3.01 -20.79 -10.01
N HIS A 85 -1.84 -21.38 -10.25
CA HIS A 85 -1.54 -22.12 -11.47
C HIS A 85 -1.09 -23.52 -11.07
N LYS A 86 -1.89 -24.53 -11.43
CA LYS A 86 -1.67 -25.93 -11.05
C LYS A 86 -1.01 -26.70 -12.17
N SER A 87 -0.15 -27.64 -11.78
CA SER A 87 0.30 -28.72 -12.64
C SER A 87 -0.45 -29.99 -12.27
N ASP A 88 -1.09 -30.63 -13.24
CA ASP A 88 -1.96 -31.79 -13.03
C ASP A 88 -1.20 -33.04 -12.54
N ASP A 89 0.08 -33.16 -12.92
CA ASP A 89 0.89 -34.37 -12.67
C ASP A 89 1.88 -34.24 -11.50
N VAL A 90 2.25 -33.02 -11.10
CA VAL A 90 3.29 -32.77 -10.08
C VAL A 90 2.86 -31.61 -9.19
N ILE A 91 2.51 -31.91 -7.93
CA ILE A 91 2.09 -30.89 -6.95
C ILE A 91 3.20 -29.85 -6.73
N ASP A 92 4.46 -30.28 -6.73
CA ASP A 92 5.63 -29.43 -6.53
C ASP A 92 5.86 -28.42 -7.67
N ASP A 93 5.20 -28.63 -8.83
CA ASP A 93 5.24 -27.69 -9.95
C ASP A 93 4.10 -26.65 -9.88
N SER A 94 3.14 -26.78 -8.96
CA SER A 94 2.06 -25.82 -8.81
C SER A 94 2.51 -24.57 -8.06
N ALA A 95 2.04 -23.41 -8.50
CA ALA A 95 2.30 -22.13 -7.85
C ALA A 95 1.01 -21.54 -7.25
N PHE A 96 1.16 -20.94 -6.08
CA PHE A 96 0.10 -20.27 -5.34
C PHE A 96 0.63 -18.91 -4.89
N GLY A 97 -0.22 -17.89 -4.93
CA GLY A 97 0.15 -16.57 -4.41
C GLY A 97 -1.07 -15.78 -4.00
N HIS A 98 -0.90 -14.88 -3.04
CA HIS A 98 -1.92 -13.93 -2.65
C HIS A 98 -1.35 -12.54 -2.43
N ALA A 99 -2.21 -11.55 -2.55
CA ALA A 99 -1.90 -10.18 -2.20
C ALA A 99 -2.99 -9.65 -1.27
N LEU A 100 -2.58 -9.00 -0.18
CA LEU A 100 -3.45 -8.39 0.81
C LEU A 100 -3.05 -6.94 0.94
N CYS A 101 -3.96 -5.99 0.73
CA CYS A 101 -3.78 -4.58 0.98
C CYS A 101 -4.44 -4.15 2.29
N ARG A 102 -3.92 -3.06 2.87
CA ARG A 102 -4.53 -2.37 4.00
C ARG A 102 -5.88 -1.77 3.61
N GLY A 103 -6.81 -1.73 4.56
CA GLY A 103 -8.21 -1.37 4.31
C GLY A 103 -8.57 0.11 4.21
N ASP A 104 -7.61 0.98 4.49
CA ASP A 104 -7.73 2.43 4.33
C ASP A 104 -7.29 2.93 2.95
N LEU A 105 -6.88 2.02 2.05
CA LEU A 105 -6.50 2.34 0.68
C LEU A 105 -7.70 2.29 -0.26
N SER A 106 -7.68 3.07 -1.33
CA SER A 106 -8.55 2.83 -2.47
C SER A 106 -8.11 1.57 -3.24
N THR A 107 -9.00 1.02 -4.06
CA THR A 107 -8.70 -0.12 -4.93
C THR A 107 -7.54 0.18 -5.90
N ASP A 108 -7.43 1.41 -6.38
CA ASP A 108 -6.38 1.84 -7.31
C ASP A 108 -5.01 1.96 -6.63
N GLU A 109 -4.96 2.49 -5.40
CA GLU A 109 -3.76 2.51 -4.58
C GLU A 109 -3.31 1.09 -4.22
N CYS A 110 -4.26 0.22 -3.89
CA CYS A 110 -3.99 -1.20 -3.65
C CYS A 110 -3.41 -1.88 -4.90
N ASN A 111 -4.01 -1.69 -6.08
CA ASN A 111 -3.49 -2.23 -7.34
C ASN A 111 -2.06 -1.77 -7.63
N THR A 112 -1.82 -0.47 -7.46
CA THR A 112 -0.50 0.13 -7.65
C THR A 112 0.53 -0.51 -6.72
N CYS A 113 0.18 -0.69 -5.45
CA CYS A 113 1.05 -1.34 -4.47
C CYS A 113 1.39 -2.78 -4.88
N VAL A 114 0.37 -3.58 -5.23
CA VAL A 114 0.62 -4.98 -5.56
C VAL A 114 1.45 -5.11 -6.84
N GLN A 115 1.26 -4.24 -7.84
CA GLN A 115 2.12 -4.23 -9.04
C GLN A 115 3.59 -3.92 -8.70
N LYS A 116 3.84 -2.99 -7.78
CA LYS A 116 5.21 -2.68 -7.32
C LYS A 116 5.81 -3.88 -6.60
N ALA A 117 5.10 -4.44 -5.63
CA ALA A 117 5.60 -5.55 -4.84
C ALA A 117 5.81 -6.82 -5.69
N ALA A 118 4.94 -7.10 -6.67
CA ALA A 118 5.10 -8.19 -7.64
C ALA A 118 6.39 -8.05 -8.48
N LYS A 119 6.74 -6.83 -8.92
CA LYS A 119 8.02 -6.58 -9.61
C LYS A 119 9.22 -6.75 -8.68
N SER A 120 9.08 -6.38 -7.40
CA SER A 120 10.12 -6.59 -6.40
C SER A 120 10.35 -8.07 -6.09
N VAL A 121 9.31 -8.92 -6.14
CA VAL A 121 9.45 -10.38 -5.99
C VAL A 121 10.47 -10.92 -6.98
N VAL A 122 10.32 -10.60 -8.26
CA VAL A 122 11.23 -11.04 -9.33
C VAL A 122 12.66 -10.57 -9.10
N THR A 123 12.83 -9.35 -8.56
CA THR A 123 14.18 -8.81 -8.30
C THR A 123 14.82 -9.51 -7.10
N VAL A 124 14.08 -9.70 -6.01
CA VAL A 124 14.58 -10.34 -4.79
C VAL A 124 14.90 -11.82 -5.03
N THR A 125 14.07 -12.54 -5.80
CA THR A 125 14.31 -13.95 -6.14
C THR A 125 15.61 -14.14 -6.95
N THR A 126 15.95 -13.19 -7.83
CA THR A 126 17.22 -13.22 -8.59
C THR A 126 18.46 -12.90 -7.76
N LEU A 127 18.30 -12.25 -6.60
CA LEU A 127 19.43 -11.90 -5.72
C LEU A 127 19.83 -13.05 -4.78
N ASP A 128 18.90 -13.93 -4.40
CA ASP A 128 19.11 -14.94 -3.35
C ASP A 128 19.11 -16.40 -3.82
N GLN A 129 19.29 -16.67 -5.11
CA GLN A 129 19.29 -18.04 -5.66
C GLN A 129 17.97 -18.76 -5.36
N GLU A 130 16.96 -18.41 -6.15
CA GLU A 130 15.74 -19.17 -6.46
C GLU A 130 14.93 -19.71 -5.26
N PRO A 131 14.08 -18.87 -4.64
CA PRO A 131 13.24 -19.30 -3.56
C PRO A 131 11.88 -19.84 -4.01
N PHE A 132 11.46 -20.91 -3.35
CA PHE A 132 10.11 -21.45 -3.44
C PHE A 132 9.22 -20.61 -2.53
N GLY A 133 8.65 -19.55 -3.10
CA GLY A 133 7.80 -18.62 -2.37
C GLY A 133 8.59 -17.48 -1.74
N SER A 134 8.05 -16.28 -1.94
CA SER A 134 8.60 -15.04 -1.43
C SER A 134 7.50 -14.25 -0.74
N ARG A 135 7.72 -13.86 0.52
CA ARG A 135 6.82 -12.90 1.19
C ARG A 135 7.44 -11.52 1.11
N ILE A 136 6.72 -10.53 0.57
CA ILE A 136 7.18 -9.14 0.50
C ILE A 136 6.21 -8.24 1.26
N VAL A 137 6.78 -7.33 2.07
CA VAL A 137 6.05 -6.34 2.88
C VAL A 137 6.57 -4.94 2.56
N TRP A 138 5.66 -4.01 2.25
CA TRP A 138 5.98 -2.61 1.92
C TRP A 138 5.40 -1.60 2.95
N SER A 139 6.10 -0.47 3.16
CA SER A 139 5.90 0.49 4.25
C SER A 139 4.75 1.46 4.03
N ASN A 140 4.62 2.09 2.86
CA ASN A 140 3.53 3.07 2.63
C ASN A 140 2.17 2.48 2.33
N THR A 141 2.11 1.20 2.06
CA THR A 141 0.89 0.51 1.74
C THR A 141 1.18 -0.87 2.28
N ARG A 142 0.76 -1.10 3.53
CA ARG A 142 1.00 -2.34 4.28
C ARG A 142 0.29 -3.49 3.61
N THR A 143 0.90 -3.93 2.51
CA THR A 143 0.43 -4.99 1.66
C THR A 143 1.33 -6.19 1.89
N LEU A 144 0.72 -7.32 2.22
CA LEU A 144 1.40 -8.60 2.32
C LEU A 144 1.18 -9.32 0.99
N ILE A 145 2.25 -9.55 0.23
CA ILE A 145 2.24 -10.61 -0.79
C ILE A 145 2.89 -11.82 -0.16
N SER A 146 2.22 -12.97 -0.19
CA SER A 146 2.73 -14.25 0.31
C SER A 146 2.33 -15.39 -0.61
#